data_AF-A0A3D2I7L8-F1
#
_entry.id   AF-A0A3D2I7L8-F1
#
_cell.length_a   1.000
_cell.length_b   1.000
_cell.length_c   1.000
_cell.angle_alpha   90.00
_cell.angle_beta   90.00
_cell.angle_gamma   90.00
#
_symmetry.space_group_name_H-M   'P 1'
#
loop_
_entity.id
_entity.type
_entity.pdbx_description
1 polymer ?
#
loop_
_entity_poly.entity_id
_entity_poly.type
_entity_poly.pdbx_seq_one_letter_code
_entity_poly.pdbx_strand_id
1 'polypeptide(L)' 'DIPNVNTLIIEDADNMGLSQLHQIRGRIGRSARRAYAYLTYRAGKVLTEVAAKRLTAIREYVEFGS' A
#
# COMPACT_ATOMS: atom_id res chain seq x y z
N ASP A 1 -3.96 14.05 7.27
CA ASP A 1 -2.59 13.58 7.55
C ASP A 1 -2.53 13.14 9.01
N ILE A 2 -1.80 12.08 9.36
CA ILE A 2 -1.77 11.53 10.73
C ILE A 2 -0.31 11.27 11.17
N PRO A 3 0.35 12.24 11.82
CA PRO A 3 1.80 12.24 12.01
C PRO A 3 2.34 11.10 12.89
N ASN A 4 1.53 10.60 13.84
CA ASN A 4 1.94 9.53 14.75
C ASN A 4 1.64 8.11 14.21
N VAL A 5 1.01 7.98 13.04
CA VAL A 5 0.73 6.66 12.46
C VAL A 5 1.93 6.20 11.64
N ASN A 6 2.48 5.05 12.06
CA ASN A 6 3.61 4.39 11.44
C ASN A 6 3.25 3.02 10.83
N THR A 7 2.02 2.54 11.02
CA THR A 7 1.58 1.25 10.50
C THR A 7 0.23 1.41 9.81
N LEU A 8 0.16 0.96 8.57
CA LEU A 8 -1.07 0.89 7.77
C LEU A 8 -1.30 -0.57 7.37
N ILE A 9 -2.51 -1.06 7.58
CA ILE A 9 -2.94 -2.36 7.10
C ILE A 9 -4.17 -2.12 6.23
N ILE A 10 -4.08 -2.54 4.96
CA ILE A 10 -5.17 -2.45 4.00
C ILE A 10 -5.62 -3.87 3.70
N GLU A 11 -6.84 -4.19 4.11
CA GLU A 11 -7.49 -5.45 3.77
C GLU A 11 -8.11 -5.41 2.37
N ASP A 12 -8.06 -6.54 1.67
CA ASP A 12 -8.60 -6.69 0.30
C ASP A 12 -8.10 -5.56 -0.65
N ALA A 13 -6.81 -5.20 -0.53
CA ALA A 13 -6.16 -4.13 -1.27
C ALA A 13 -6.21 -4.33 -2.78
N ASP A 14 -6.37 -5.57 -3.22
CA ASP A 14 -6.51 -5.94 -4.63
C ASP A 14 -7.82 -5.43 -5.26
N ASN A 15 -8.80 -5.01 -4.46
CA ASN A 15 -10.02 -4.35 -4.94
C ASN A 15 -9.86 -2.81 -5.09
N MET A 16 -8.78 -2.22 -4.59
CA MET A 16 -8.61 -0.76 -4.55
C MET A 16 -7.85 -0.21 -5.75
N GLY A 17 -8.25 0.97 -6.25
CA GLY A 17 -7.55 1.71 -7.30
C GLY A 17 -6.11 2.07 -6.91
N LEU A 18 -5.19 2.14 -7.88
CA LEU A 18 -3.79 2.50 -7.63
C LEU A 18 -3.69 3.89 -6.97
N SER A 19 -4.44 4.87 -7.47
CA SER A 19 -4.49 6.22 -6.89
C SER A 19 -4.98 6.24 -5.44
N GLN A 20 -5.97 5.40 -5.10
CA GLN A 20 -6.47 5.28 -3.73
C GLN A 20 -5.40 4.71 -2.79
N LEU A 21 -4.69 3.65 -3.22
CA LEU A 21 -3.59 3.06 -2.46
C LEU A 21 -2.47 4.10 -2.22
N HIS A 22 -2.11 4.88 -3.23
CA HIS A 22 -1.15 5.98 -3.09
C HIS A 22 -1.60 7.05 -2.09
N GLN A 23 -2.86 7.50 -2.19
CA GLN A 23 -3.38 8.54 -1.30
C GLN A 23 -3.41 8.10 0.15
N ILE A 24 -3.85 6.87 0.45
CA ILE A 24 -3.90 6.35 1.82
C ILE A 24 -2.48 6.15 2.38
N ARG A 25 -1.56 5.58 1.58
CA ARG A 25 -0.16 5.43 1.95
C ARG A 25 0.49 6.78 2.29
N GLY A 26 0.19 7.84 1.53
CA GLY A 26 0.74 9.19 1.76
C GLY A 26 0.26 9.89 3.05
N ARG A 27 -0.66 9.27 3.81
CA ARG A 27 -1.18 9.77 5.09
C ARG A 27 -0.45 9.24 6.32
N ILE A 28 0.51 8.33 6.15
CA ILE A 28 1.33 7.73 7.22
C ILE A 28 2.81 8.02 6.99
N GLY A 29 3.66 7.80 8.00
CA GLY A 29 5.12 7.90 7.84
C GLY A 29 5.66 9.31 7.69
N ARG A 30 4.97 10.30 8.26
CA ARG A 30 5.44 11.70 8.34
C ARG A 30 6.31 12.01 9.56
N SER A 31 6.64 10.99 10.35
CA SER A 31 7.58 11.09 11.48
C SER A 31 8.98 10.64 11.05
N ALA A 32 10.00 10.92 11.85
CA ALA A 32 11.35 10.38 11.65
C ALA A 32 11.44 8.85 11.79
N ARG A 33 10.39 8.19 12.30
CA ARG A 33 10.33 6.73 12.42
C ARG A 33 9.87 6.12 11.11
N ARG A 34 10.53 5.01 10.72
CA ARG A 34 10.13 4.21 9.57
C ARG A 34 8.67 3.77 9.72
N ALA A 35 7.91 3.91 8.65
CA ALA A 35 6.54 3.45 8.57
C ALA A 35 6.42 2.24 7.65
N TYR A 36 5.38 1.44 7.91
CA TYR A 36 5.10 0.19 7.20
C TYR A 36 3.67 0.21 6.67
N ALA A 37 3.49 -0.30 5.46
CA ALA A 37 2.18 -0.49 4.85
C ALA A 37 2.05 -1.95 4.39
N TYR A 38 1.07 -2.66 4.95
CA TYR A 38 0.75 -4.03 4.59
C TYR A 38 -0.50 -4.01 3.70
N LEU A 39 -0.34 -4.45 2.45
CA LEU A 39 -1.43 -4.63 1.52
C LEU A 39 -1.78 -6.11 1.49
N THR A 40 -2.95 -6.47 2.02
CA THR A 40 -3.39 -7.86 2.10
C THR A 40 -4.50 -8.13 1.09
N TYR A 41 -4.66 -9.40 0.75
CA TYR A 41 -5.75 -9.93 -0.06
C TYR A 41 -6.08 -11.33 0.44
N ARG A 42 -7.26 -11.86 0.12
CA ARG A 42 -7.69 -13.16 0.64
C ARG A 42 -6.73 -14.29 0.26
N ALA A 43 -6.39 -15.12 1.23
CA ALA A 43 -5.61 -16.33 1.01
C ALA A 43 -6.29 -17.24 -0.02
N GLY A 44 -5.52 -17.77 -0.97
CA GLY A 44 -6.03 -18.62 -2.05
C GLY A 44 -6.76 -17.87 -3.17
N LYS A 45 -6.88 -16.53 -3.11
CA LYS A 45 -7.46 -15.75 -4.22
C LYS A 45 -6.49 -15.73 -5.40
N VAL A 46 -7.00 -16.09 -6.58
CA VAL A 46 -6.30 -15.87 -7.85
C VAL A 46 -6.48 -14.40 -8.23
N LEU A 47 -5.38 -13.65 -8.22
CA LEU A 47 -5.38 -12.25 -8.62
C LEU A 47 -5.53 -12.13 -10.14
N THR A 48 -6.29 -11.14 -10.59
CA THR A 48 -6.27 -10.76 -12.00
C THR A 48 -4.89 -10.18 -12.34
N GLU A 49 -4.48 -10.29 -13.60
CA GLU A 49 -3.20 -9.75 -14.05
C GLU A 49 -3.07 -8.24 -13.73
N VAL A 50 -4.17 -7.50 -13.92
CA VAL A 50 -4.24 -6.06 -13.60
C VAL A 50 -4.08 -5.81 -12.10
N ALA A 51 -4.75 -6.59 -11.24
CA ALA A 51 -4.64 -6.44 -9.80
C ALA A 51 -3.22 -6.77 -9.31
N ALA A 52 -2.61 -7.85 -9.82
CA ALA A 52 -1.24 -8.23 -9.52
C ALA A 52 -0.25 -7.13 -9.93
N LYS A 53 -0.33 -6.65 -11.18
CA LYS A 53 0.51 -5.54 -11.68
C LYS A 53 0.38 -4.28 -10.83
N ARG A 54 -0.85 -3.93 -10.43
CA ARG A 54 -1.11 -2.78 -9.55
C ARG A 54 -0.48 -2.95 -8.17
N LEU A 55 -0.63 -4.11 -7.54
CA LEU A 55 -0.04 -4.40 -6.21
C LEU A 55 1.49 -4.46 -6.26
N THR A 56 2.08 -4.90 -7.38
CA THR A 56 3.53 -4.83 -7.60
C THR A 56 3.99 -3.39 -7.77
N ALA A 57 3.32 -2.60 -8.63
CA ALA A 57 3.70 -1.22 -8.91
C ALA A 57 3.71 -0.33 -7.65
N ILE A 58 2.69 -0.47 -6.78
CA ILE A 58 2.63 0.28 -5.51
C ILE A 58 3.76 -0.13 -4.55
N ARG A 59 4.24 -1.38 -4.62
CA ARG A 59 5.34 -1.90 -3.79
C ARG A 59 6.69 -1.40 -4.28
N GLU A 60 6.93 -1.46 -5.60
CA GLU A 60 8.18 -1.01 -6.23
C GLU A 60 8.40 0.50 -6.06
N TYR A 61 7.32 1.30 -6.10
CA TYR A 61 7.40 2.74 -5.82
C TYR A 61 8.02 3.07 -4.44
N VAL A 62 7.95 2.15 -3.48
CA VAL A 62 8.55 2.33 -2.15
C VAL A 62 10.07 2.13 -2.16
N GLU A 63 10.59 1.27 -3.04
CA GLU A 63 12.02 0.95 -3.10
C GLU A 63 12.84 2.01 -3.86
N PHE A 64 12.24 2.65 -4.87
CA PHE A 64 12.87 3.73 -5.64
C PHE A 64 12.80 5.11 -4.96
N GLY A 65 12.83 5.15 -3.63
CA GLY A 65 12.58 6.35 -2.83
C GLY A 65 13.22 7.63 -3.39
N SER A 66 12.39 8.69 -3.40
CA SER A 66 12.81 10.09 -3.42
C SER A 66 13.59 10.46 -2.16
#